data_AF-A0A3B8Q7W6-F1
#
_entry.id   AF-A0A3B8Q7W6-F1
#
_cell.length_a   1.000
_cell.length_b   1.000
_cell.length_c   1.000
_cell.angle_alpha   90.00
_cell.angle_beta   90.00
_cell.angle_gamma   90.00
#
_symmetry.space_group_name_H-M   'P 1'
#
loop_
_entity.id
_entity.type
_entity.pdbx_description
1 polymer ?
#
loop_
_entity_poly.entity_id
_entity_poly.type
_entity_poly.pdbx_seq_one_letter_code
_entity_poly.pdbx_strand_id
1 'polypeptide(L)' 'MPKRTDIHSVLIIGAGPIIIGQACEFDYSGTQACKALKEEGYRVILVNSNPAT' A
#
# COMPACT_ATOMS: atom_id res chain seq x y z
N MET A 1 -7.60 11.37 15.96
CA MET A 1 -8.70 10.38 15.89
C MET A 1 -8.09 9.02 16.12
N PRO A 2 -8.68 8.18 16.99
CA PRO A 2 -8.19 6.82 17.20
C PRO A 2 -8.43 5.94 15.96
N LYS A 3 -7.80 4.76 15.94
CA LYS A 3 -7.99 3.71 14.92
C LYS A 3 -9.49 3.38 14.73
N ARG A 4 -9.92 3.21 13.47
CA ARG A 4 -11.27 2.73 13.12
C ARG A 4 -11.44 1.26 13.53
N THR A 5 -12.56 0.92 14.16
CA THR A 5 -12.85 -0.44 14.67
C THR A 5 -13.74 -1.27 13.76
N ASP A 6 -14.39 -0.63 12.78
CA ASP A 6 -15.30 -1.24 11.81
C ASP A 6 -14.59 -1.70 10.52
N ILE A 7 -13.33 -1.30 10.34
CA ILE A 7 -12.48 -1.72 9.21
C ILE A 7 -11.49 -2.77 9.72
N HIS A 8 -11.48 -3.93 9.07
CA HIS A 8 -10.57 -5.03 9.41
C HIS A 8 -9.61 -5.37 8.27
N SER A 9 -9.98 -5.05 7.03
CA SER A 9 -9.17 -5.30 5.83
C SER A 9 -9.07 -4.04 4.99
N VAL A 10 -7.89 -3.79 4.43
CA VAL A 10 -7.62 -2.65 3.55
C VAL A 10 -7.00 -3.17 2.25
N LEU A 11 -7.60 -2.79 1.12
CA LEU A 11 -7.02 -3.00 -0.21
C LEU A 11 -6.17 -1.77 -0.56
N ILE A 12 -4.89 -1.98 -0.82
CA ILE A 12 -3.97 -0.99 -1.37
C ILE A 12 -3.85 -1.26 -2.87
N ILE A 13 -4.00 -0.21 -3.68
CA ILE A 13 -3.82 -0.27 -5.13
C ILE A 13 -2.44 0.33 -5.44
N GLY A 14 -1.53 -0.50 -5.93
CA GLY A 14 -0.21 -0.08 -6.39
C GLY A 14 -0.29 0.70 -7.70
N ALA A 15 0.76 1.45 -8.00
CA ALA A 15 0.80 2.33 -9.17
C ALA A 15 0.98 1.60 -10.52
N GLY A 16 1.35 0.32 -10.49
CA GLY A 16 1.69 -0.42 -11.71
C GLY A 16 3.14 -0.17 -12.15
N PRO A 17 3.49 -0.46 -13.43
CA PRO A 17 4.85 -0.32 -13.95
C PRO A 17 5.37 1.12 -13.90
N ILE A 18 6.68 1.26 -13.74
CA ILE A 18 7.35 2.56 -13.75
C ILE A 18 7.22 3.22 -15.12
N ILE A 19 6.81 4.48 -15.13
CA ILE A 19 6.76 5.36 -16.32
C ILE A 19 7.32 6.75 -15.97
N ILE A 20 7.64 7.55 -17.00
CA ILE A 20 8.04 8.94 -16.79
C ILE A 20 6.90 9.70 -16.09
N GLY A 21 7.21 10.31 -14.94
CA GLY A 21 6.23 11.01 -14.11
C GLY A 21 5.47 10.14 -13.11
N GLN A 22 5.72 8.82 -13.09
CA GLN A 22 5.19 7.90 -12.08
C GLN A 22 6.17 6.74 -11.88
N ALA A 23 7.12 6.92 -10.96
CA ALA A 23 8.25 6.02 -10.78
C ALA A 23 8.28 5.40 -9.37
N CYS A 24 9.49 5.19 -8.83
CA CYS A 24 9.74 4.43 -7.60
C CYS A 24 9.15 5.08 -6.34
N GLU A 25 8.74 6.35 -6.40
CA GLU A 25 8.10 7.04 -5.28
C GLU A 25 6.87 6.29 -4.77
N PHE A 26 6.13 5.61 -5.66
CA PHE A 26 4.92 4.86 -5.27
C PHE A 26 5.22 3.48 -4.71
N ASP A 27 6.36 2.89 -5.05
CA ASP A 27 6.83 1.68 -4.38
C ASP A 27 7.25 1.99 -2.94
N TYR A 28 8.04 3.05 -2.77
CA TYR A 28 8.41 3.55 -1.45
C TYR A 28 7.20 3.88 -0.58
N SER A 29 6.26 4.68 -1.10
CA SER A 29 5.03 5.04 -0.38
C SER A 29 4.11 3.84 -0.14
N GLY A 30 3.95 2.95 -1.12
CA GLY A 30 3.14 1.75 -1.01
C GLY A 30 3.67 0.78 0.07
N THR A 31 4.98 0.60 0.12
CA THR A 31 5.66 -0.20 1.16
C THR A 31 5.47 0.41 2.55
N GLN A 32 5.61 1.73 2.68
CA GLN A 32 5.34 2.42 3.96
C GLN A 32 3.88 2.27 4.40
N ALA A 33 2.93 2.43 3.48
CA ALA A 33 1.50 2.24 3.78
C ALA A 33 1.21 0.80 4.22
N CYS A 34 1.78 -0.20 3.53
CA CYS A 34 1.66 -1.61 3.92
C CYS A 34 2.19 -1.86 5.33
N LYS A 35 3.37 -1.29 5.65
CA LYS A 35 4.00 -1.43 6.96
C LYS A 35 3.14 -0.80 8.07
N ALA A 36 2.75 0.46 7.90
CA ALA A 36 1.95 1.18 8.88
C ALA A 36 0.61 0.49 9.17
N LEU A 37 -0.10 0.05 8.13
CA LEU A 37 -1.39 -0.64 8.30
C LEU A 37 -1.23 -2.02 8.95
N LYS A 38 -0.14 -2.74 8.67
CA LYS A 38 0.16 -4.01 9.36
C LYS A 38 0.51 -3.80 10.83
N GLU A 39 1.29 -2.77 11.16
CA GLU A 39 1.63 -2.40 12.55
C GLU A 39 0.39 -2.01 13.36
N GLU A 40 -0.56 -1.33 12.71
CA GLU A 40 -1.88 -1.04 13.29
C GLU A 40 -2.81 -2.26 13.35
N GLY A 41 -2.40 -3.43 12.84
CA GLY A 41 -3.17 -4.68 12.92
C GLY A 41 -4.32 -4.80 11.92
N TYR A 42 -4.24 -4.14 10.77
CA TYR A 42 -5.16 -4.38 9.65
C TYR A 42 -4.68 -5.55 8.80
N ARG A 43 -5.62 -6.29 8.21
CA ARG A 43 -5.32 -7.20 7.10
C ARG A 43 -5.09 -6.38 5.84
N VAL A 44 -3.86 -6.38 5.34
CA VAL A 44 -3.50 -5.65 4.12
C VAL A 44 -3.55 -6.59 2.91
N ILE A 45 -4.26 -6.16 1.87
CA ILE A 45 -4.30 -6.79 0.55
C ILE A 45 -3.70 -5.78 -0.43
N LEU A 46 -2.73 -6.17 -1.23
CA LEU A 46 -2.09 -5.29 -2.22
C LEU A 46 -2.28 -5.88 -3.60
N VAL A 47 -2.66 -5.05 -4.56
CA VAL A 47 -2.58 -5.37 -5.99
C VAL A 47 -1.60 -4.43 -6.66
N ASN A 48 -0.60 -5.01 -7.34
CA ASN A 48 0.34 -4.26 -8.16
C ASN A 48 0.78 -5.15 -9.32
N SER A 49 0.70 -4.65 -10.55
CA SER A 49 1.15 -5.39 -11.73
C SER A 49 2.65 -5.27 -11.98
N ASN A 50 3.35 -4.36 -11.28
CA ASN A 50 4.80 -4.27 -11.33
C ASN A 50 5.42 -5.31 -10.39
N PRO A 51 6.14 -6.32 -10.91
CA PRO A 51 6.79 -7.32 -10.07
C PRO A 51 8.09 -6.83 -9.43
N ALA A 52 8.61 -5.68 -9.85
CA ALA A 52 9.84 -5.07 -9.34
C ALA A 52 9.52 -3.96 -8.33
N THR A 53 8.75 -4.32 -7.31
CA THR A 53 8.38 -3.50 -6.14
C THR A 53 8.56 -4.31 -4.87
#